data_AF-A0A1H8C8D0-F1
#
_entry.id   AF-A0A1H8C8D0-F1
#
_cell.length_a   1.000
_cell.length_b   1.000
_cell.length_c   1.000
_cell.angle_alpha   90.00
_cell.angle_beta   90.00
_cell.angle_gamma   90.00
#
_symmetry.space_group_name_H-M   'P 1'
#
loop_
_entity.id
_entity.type
_entity.pdbx_description
1 polymer ?
#
loop_
_entity_poly.entity_id
_entity_poly.type
_entity_poly.pdbx_seq_one_letter_code
_entity_poly.pdbx_strand_id
1 'polypeptide(L)'
;MPLTISRRKLAPAWGDCNAITVSRRLAGVPTIHTSTNEHIYLLAAVLPRVKKPEHIAPLFAAATDDSSLYVGSGAVNYALAELLDRWLAPEMRARYQRVRAGMVAGIAGARGGAAYLPHIELIQLKALHHSEILRHVVLGAPLMVDFSAFAPAFALVNGQFESSEFAGAA
;
A
#
# COMPACT_ATOMS: atom_id res chain seq x y z
N MET A 1 4.19 8.68 6.20
CA MET A 1 3.00 8.81 5.35
C MET A 1 2.85 7.63 4.40
N PRO A 2 1.65 7.34 3.86
CA PRO A 2 1.47 6.40 2.75
C PRO A 2 2.33 6.76 1.53
N LEU A 3 2.66 5.75 0.71
CA LEU A 3 3.42 5.95 -0.52
C LEU A 3 2.79 7.00 -1.43
N THR A 4 3.59 7.99 -1.80
CA THR A 4 3.14 9.07 -2.66
C THR A 4 3.95 9.15 -3.95
N ILE A 5 3.34 9.68 -5.00
CA ILE A 5 4.00 9.92 -6.27
C ILE A 5 3.60 11.28 -6.81
N SER A 6 4.59 12.06 -7.23
CA SER A 6 4.32 13.38 -7.79
C SER A 6 3.91 13.29 -9.25
N ARG A 7 3.10 14.26 -9.70
CA ARG A 7 2.64 14.31 -11.10
C ARG A 7 3.78 14.27 -12.11
N ARG A 8 4.91 14.90 -11.77
CA ARG A 8 6.12 14.94 -12.62
C ARG A 8 6.70 13.54 -12.83
N LYS A 9 6.67 12.70 -11.80
CA LYS A 9 7.16 11.32 -11.85
C LYS A 9 6.15 10.34 -12.47
N LEU A 10 4.86 10.69 -12.49
CA LEU A 10 3.80 9.85 -13.07
C LEU A 10 3.93 9.68 -14.58
N ALA A 11 4.14 10.76 -15.33
CA ALA A 11 4.23 10.67 -16.80
C ALA A 11 5.29 9.67 -17.30
N PRO A 12 6.57 9.73 -16.85
CA PRO A 12 7.58 8.77 -17.28
C PRO A 12 7.33 7.36 -16.74
N ALA A 13 6.90 7.22 -15.48
CA ALA A 13 6.57 5.93 -14.89
C ALA A 13 5.38 5.23 -15.58
N TRP A 14 4.51 6.00 -16.26
CA TRP A 14 3.34 5.50 -16.96
C TRP A 14 3.57 5.27 -18.46
N GLY A 15 4.83 5.10 -18.87
CA GLY A 15 5.22 4.85 -20.27
C GLY A 15 5.18 6.11 -21.13
N ASP A 16 5.73 7.22 -20.63
CA ASP A 16 5.80 8.52 -21.30
C ASP A 16 4.44 9.04 -21.81
N CYS A 17 3.39 8.80 -21.01
CA CYS A 17 2.07 9.36 -21.28
C CYS A 17 2.14 10.90 -21.22
N ASN A 18 1.61 11.58 -22.24
CA ASN A 18 1.52 13.05 -22.21
C ASN A 18 0.69 13.56 -21.01
N ALA A 19 0.97 14.81 -20.59
CA ALA A 19 0.39 15.40 -19.38
C ALA A 19 -1.15 15.46 -19.38
N ILE A 20 -1.76 15.58 -20.56
CA ILE A 20 -3.23 15.61 -20.74
C ILE A 20 -3.83 14.24 -20.43
N THR A 21 -3.21 13.16 -20.93
CA THR A 21 -3.67 11.78 -20.68
C THR A 21 -3.56 11.44 -19.20
N VAL A 22 -2.45 11.81 -18.56
CA VAL A 22 -2.26 11.63 -17.11
C VAL A 22 -3.34 12.39 -16.32
N SER A 23 -3.58 13.67 -16.65
CA SER A 23 -4.66 14.46 -16.00
C SER A 23 -6.03 13.81 -16.14
N ARG A 24 -6.37 13.32 -17.34
CA ARG A 24 -7.68 12.70 -17.59
C ARG A 24 -7.87 11.42 -16.79
N ARG A 25 -6.82 10.61 -16.66
CA ARG A 25 -6.84 9.36 -15.88
C ARG A 25 -6.92 9.62 -14.37
N LEU A 26 -6.32 10.71 -13.90
CA LEU A 26 -6.31 11.11 -12.50
C LEU A 26 -7.47 12.03 -12.12
N ALA A 27 -8.41 12.28 -13.03
CA ALA A 27 -9.59 13.09 -12.74
C ALA A 27 -10.37 12.49 -11.56
N GLY A 28 -10.59 13.30 -10.54
CA GLY A 28 -11.27 12.90 -9.30
C GLY A 28 -10.41 12.12 -8.30
N VAL A 29 -9.11 11.91 -8.56
CA VAL A 29 -8.18 11.36 -7.57
C VAL A 29 -7.76 12.48 -6.61
N PRO A 30 -7.92 12.33 -5.28
CA PRO A 30 -7.50 13.34 -4.32
C PRO A 30 -6.01 13.68 -4.45
N THR A 31 -5.68 14.97 -4.40
CA THR A 31 -4.31 15.50 -4.44
C THR A 31 -3.91 16.08 -3.10
N ILE A 32 -2.68 15.77 -2.69
CA ILE A 32 -2.00 16.45 -1.59
C ILE A 32 -1.26 17.63 -2.21
N HIS A 33 -1.61 18.84 -1.79
CA HIS A 33 -0.95 20.07 -2.22
C HIS A 33 0.25 20.35 -1.33
N THR A 34 1.40 20.59 -1.94
CA THR A 34 2.61 21.02 -1.25
C THR A 34 2.82 22.53 -1.41
N SER A 35 3.69 23.10 -0.57
CA SER A 35 4.08 24.52 -0.63
C SER A 35 4.71 24.92 -1.96
N THR A 36 5.21 23.95 -2.74
CA THR A 36 5.81 24.15 -4.07
C THR A 36 4.81 24.09 -5.23
N ASN A 37 3.51 24.04 -4.93
CA ASN A 37 2.43 23.86 -5.91
C ASN A 37 2.54 22.54 -6.71
N GLU A 38 3.32 21.57 -6.19
CA GLU A 38 3.43 20.24 -6.79
C GLU A 38 2.24 19.38 -6.37
N HIS A 39 1.61 18.74 -7.37
CA HIS A 39 0.51 17.81 -7.15
C HIS A 39 1.07 16.44 -6.79
N ILE A 40 0.84 16.04 -5.53
CA ILE A 40 1.23 14.73 -5.02
C ILE A 40 -0.01 13.86 -4.90
N TYR A 41 0.11 12.61 -5.33
CA TYR A 41 -0.97 11.62 -5.27
C TYR A 41 -0.59 10.48 -4.36
N LEU A 42 -1.57 9.93 -3.65
CA LEU A 42 -1.42 8.63 -3.00
C LEU A 42 -1.28 7.57 -4.09
N LEU A 43 -0.20 6.79 -4.07
CA LEU A 43 0.04 5.77 -5.09
C LEU A 43 -1.11 4.77 -5.15
N ALA A 44 -1.64 4.37 -3.98
CA ALA A 44 -2.81 3.49 -3.89
C ALA A 44 -4.06 4.02 -4.61
N ALA A 45 -4.23 5.34 -4.70
CA ALA A 45 -5.35 5.95 -5.42
C ALA A 45 -5.08 6.07 -6.94
N VAL A 46 -3.81 6.05 -7.34
CA VAL A 46 -3.38 6.07 -8.74
C VAL A 46 -3.47 4.68 -9.38
N LEU A 47 -3.10 3.62 -8.65
CA LEU A 47 -2.98 2.26 -9.19
C LEU A 47 -4.23 1.76 -9.91
N PRO A 48 -5.48 1.95 -9.41
CA PRO A 48 -6.70 1.54 -10.10
C PRO A 48 -6.92 2.19 -11.48
N ARG A 49 -6.20 3.29 -11.78
CA ARG A 49 -6.31 4.01 -13.05
C ARG A 49 -5.36 3.46 -14.12
N VAL A 50 -4.41 2.62 -13.73
CA VAL A 50 -3.46 1.96 -14.64
C VAL A 50 -4.22 0.97 -15.51
N LYS A 51 -3.90 0.86 -16.80
CA LYS A 51 -4.56 -0.08 -17.73
C LYS A 51 -3.69 -1.28 -18.08
N LYS A 52 -2.40 -1.17 -17.80
CA LYS A 52 -1.33 -2.00 -18.35
C LYS A 52 -0.45 -2.45 -17.20
N PRO A 53 -0.41 -3.76 -16.88
CA PRO A 53 0.34 -4.27 -15.74
C PRO A 53 1.84 -3.93 -15.79
N GLU A 54 2.42 -3.80 -16.99
CA GLU A 54 3.83 -3.44 -17.18
C GLU A 54 4.20 -2.06 -16.60
N HIS A 55 3.22 -1.16 -16.42
CA HIS A 55 3.46 0.18 -15.86
C HIS A 55 3.45 0.23 -14.33
N ILE A 56 3.12 -0.87 -13.65
CA ILE A 56 3.00 -0.91 -12.19
C ILE A 56 4.37 -0.77 -11.51
N ALA A 57 5.35 -1.60 -11.92
CA ALA A 57 6.67 -1.60 -11.29
C ALA A 57 7.38 -0.24 -11.40
N PRO A 58 7.38 0.46 -12.55
CA PRO A 58 7.94 1.81 -12.63
C PRO A 58 7.26 2.83 -11.70
N LEU A 59 5.93 2.74 -11.49
CA LEU A 59 5.22 3.62 -10.56
C LEU A 59 5.68 3.41 -9.12
N PHE A 60 5.92 2.16 -8.71
CA PHE A 60 6.48 1.86 -7.39
C PHE A 60 7.92 2.32 -7.23
N ALA A 61 8.74 2.18 -8.27
CA ALA A 61 10.13 2.66 -8.25
C ALA A 61 10.20 4.20 -8.11
N ALA A 62 9.24 4.92 -8.69
CA ALA A 62 9.19 6.37 -8.67
C ALA A 62 8.56 6.97 -7.40
N ALA A 63 7.85 6.16 -6.61
CA ALA A 63 7.12 6.62 -5.43
C ALA A 63 8.05 6.96 -4.26
N THR A 64 7.76 8.08 -3.61
CA THR A 64 8.43 8.55 -2.40
C THR A 64 7.75 7.94 -1.18
N ASP A 65 8.56 7.53 -0.22
CA ASP A 65 8.13 7.02 1.07
C ASP A 65 8.54 7.97 2.18
N ASP A 66 7.69 8.07 3.20
CA ASP A 66 7.95 8.78 4.44
C ASP A 66 7.71 7.73 5.53
N SER A 67 8.78 7.02 5.86
CA SER A 67 8.88 5.73 6.55
C SER A 67 8.06 5.61 7.85
N SER A 68 6.74 5.52 7.70
CA SER A 68 5.78 5.46 8.80
C SER A 68 5.09 4.12 8.79
N LEU A 69 4.98 3.50 9.97
CA LEU A 69 4.21 2.28 10.17
C LEU A 69 2.71 2.47 9.89
N TYR A 70 2.24 3.71 9.90
CA TYR A 70 0.85 4.05 9.63
C TYR A 70 0.61 4.24 8.13
N VAL A 71 -0.31 3.45 7.57
CA VAL A 71 -0.62 3.46 6.13
C VAL A 71 -1.87 4.27 5.77
N GLY A 72 -2.49 4.94 6.75
CA GLY A 72 -3.66 5.81 6.55
C GLY A 72 -4.95 5.28 7.20
N SER A 73 -5.94 6.17 7.33
CA SER A 73 -7.24 5.90 7.95
C SER A 73 -8.29 5.38 6.97
N GLY A 74 -7.98 5.38 5.67
CA GLY A 74 -8.91 4.90 4.66
C GLY A 74 -9.20 3.42 4.85
N ALA A 75 -10.48 3.03 4.65
CA ALA A 75 -10.88 1.64 4.48
C ALA A 75 -9.91 0.95 3.53
N VAL A 76 -9.55 -0.31 3.82
CA VAL A 76 -8.76 -1.18 2.94
C VAL A 76 -9.09 -0.85 1.49
N ASN A 77 -8.07 -0.48 0.71
CA ASN A 77 -8.31 -0.18 -0.68
C ASN A 77 -8.57 -1.53 -1.38
N TYR A 78 -9.80 -2.01 -1.32
CA TYR A 78 -10.24 -3.26 -1.92
C TYR A 78 -9.95 -3.26 -3.41
N ALA A 79 -9.93 -2.09 -4.07
CA ALA A 79 -9.48 -1.98 -5.45
C ALA A 79 -7.98 -2.31 -5.60
N LEU A 80 -7.11 -1.99 -4.64
CA LEU A 80 -5.73 -2.49 -4.63
C LEU A 80 -5.70 -4.01 -4.40
N ALA A 81 -6.50 -4.55 -3.47
CA ALA A 81 -6.59 -5.98 -3.22
C ALA A 81 -7.02 -6.78 -4.48
N GLU A 82 -8.07 -6.34 -5.16
CA GLU A 82 -8.55 -6.91 -6.44
C GLU A 82 -7.53 -6.76 -7.57
N LEU A 83 -6.75 -5.70 -7.54
CA LEU A 83 -5.76 -5.39 -8.56
C LEU A 83 -4.50 -6.24 -8.35
N LEU A 84 -4.16 -6.56 -7.09
CA LEU A 84 -3.10 -7.51 -6.77
C LEU A 84 -3.48 -8.94 -7.15
N ASP A 85 -4.75 -9.34 -6.96
CA ASP A 85 -5.18 -10.68 -7.37
C ASP A 85 -5.12 -10.85 -8.90
N ARG A 86 -5.51 -9.81 -9.65
CA ARG A 86 -5.52 -9.80 -11.12
C ARG A 86 -4.16 -9.59 -11.77
N TRP A 87 -3.28 -8.76 -11.19
CA TRP A 87 -2.08 -8.27 -11.89
C TRP A 87 -0.75 -8.77 -11.33
N LEU A 88 -0.71 -9.35 -10.13
CA LEU A 88 0.56 -9.91 -9.63
C LEU A 88 0.96 -11.12 -10.47
N ALA A 89 2.12 -11.01 -11.12
CA ALA A 89 2.78 -12.16 -11.73
C ALA A 89 3.02 -13.27 -10.68
N PRO A 90 3.14 -14.54 -11.08
CA PRO A 90 3.29 -15.67 -10.14
C PRO A 90 4.38 -15.47 -9.08
N GLU A 91 5.52 -14.89 -9.47
CA GLU A 91 6.64 -14.61 -8.58
C GLU A 91 6.32 -13.52 -7.54
N MET A 92 5.58 -12.49 -7.94
CA MET A 92 5.12 -11.44 -7.03
C MET A 92 4.09 -12.00 -6.04
N ARG A 93 3.20 -12.89 -6.52
CA ARG A 93 2.23 -13.59 -5.67
C ARG A 93 2.93 -14.47 -4.63
N ALA A 94 3.99 -15.18 -5.01
CA ALA A 94 4.81 -15.97 -4.09
C ALA A 94 5.48 -15.08 -3.02
N ARG A 95 6.02 -13.92 -3.40
CA ARG A 95 6.56 -12.93 -2.44
C ARG A 95 5.47 -12.42 -1.50
N TYR A 96 4.29 -12.11 -2.01
CA TYR A 96 3.17 -11.66 -1.18
C TYR A 96 2.71 -12.73 -0.19
N GLN A 97 2.63 -13.99 -0.60
CA GLN A 97 2.30 -15.09 0.30
C GLN A 97 3.31 -15.23 1.45
N ARG A 98 4.61 -15.02 1.18
CA ARG A 98 5.64 -14.99 2.24
C ARG A 98 5.43 -13.86 3.23
N VAL A 99 5.08 -12.66 2.76
CA VAL A 99 4.73 -11.53 3.64
C VAL A 99 3.52 -11.86 4.50
N ARG A 100 2.46 -12.43 3.90
CA ARG A 100 1.24 -12.82 4.64
C ARG A 100 1.54 -13.83 5.74
N ALA A 101 2.34 -14.86 5.43
CA ALA A 101 2.77 -15.86 6.39
C ALA A 101 3.62 -15.25 7.52
N GLY A 102 4.56 -14.37 7.18
CA GLY A 102 5.38 -13.64 8.15
C GLY A 102 4.54 -12.79 9.11
N MET A 103 3.56 -12.05 8.58
CA MET A 103 2.63 -11.25 9.39
C MET A 103 1.83 -12.11 10.37
N VAL A 104 1.30 -13.25 9.92
CA VAL A 104 0.54 -14.18 10.79
C VAL A 104 1.44 -14.74 11.89
N ALA A 105 2.63 -15.22 11.52
CA ALA A 105 3.58 -15.77 12.48
C ALA A 105 4.02 -14.73 13.51
N GLY A 106 4.33 -13.50 13.06
CA GLY A 106 4.73 -12.40 13.93
C GLY A 106 3.62 -11.97 14.90
N ILE A 107 2.38 -11.88 14.43
CA ILE A 107 1.23 -11.55 15.30
C ILE A 107 0.93 -12.69 16.27
N ALA A 108 0.88 -13.93 15.80
CA ALA A 108 0.59 -15.09 16.64
C ALA A 108 1.66 -15.32 17.72
N GLY A 109 2.92 -15.00 17.42
CA GLY A 109 4.04 -15.09 18.37
C GLY A 109 4.11 -13.94 19.38
N ALA A 110 3.37 -12.86 19.18
CA ALA A 110 3.42 -11.68 20.05
C ALA A 110 2.49 -11.80 21.26
N ARG A 111 2.93 -11.31 22.42
CA ARG A 111 2.08 -11.20 23.62
C ARG A 111 0.89 -10.27 23.34
N GLY A 112 -0.33 -10.78 23.48
CA GLY A 112 -1.55 -10.05 23.15
C GLY A 112 -1.94 -10.10 21.67
N GLY A 113 -1.16 -10.79 20.84
CA GLY A 113 -1.40 -10.96 19.41
C GLY A 113 -2.75 -11.59 19.05
N ALA A 114 -3.28 -12.42 19.95
CA ALA A 114 -4.59 -13.06 19.80
C ALA A 114 -5.75 -12.06 19.56
N ALA A 115 -5.66 -10.84 20.09
CA ALA A 115 -6.67 -9.80 19.87
C ALA A 115 -6.72 -9.30 18.42
N TYR A 116 -5.64 -9.47 17.66
CA TYR A 116 -5.54 -9.01 16.27
C TYR A 116 -5.81 -10.13 15.25
N LEU A 117 -5.85 -11.39 15.67
CA LEU A 117 -6.13 -12.53 14.78
C LEU A 117 -7.47 -12.42 14.04
N PRO A 118 -8.57 -11.95 14.67
CA PRO A 118 -9.83 -11.72 13.93
C PRO A 118 -9.72 -10.69 12.80
N HIS A 119 -8.73 -9.79 12.88
CA HIS A 119 -8.48 -8.71 11.92
C HIS A 119 -7.31 -9.01 10.97
N ILE A 120 -6.75 -10.23 11.01
CA ILE A 120 -5.48 -10.55 10.35
C ILE A 120 -5.53 -10.36 8.84
N GLU A 121 -6.65 -10.68 8.19
CA GLU A 121 -6.82 -10.52 6.75
C GLU A 121 -6.73 -9.05 6.36
N LEU A 122 -7.44 -8.20 7.08
CA LEU A 122 -7.43 -6.76 6.87
C LEU A 122 -6.04 -6.15 7.19
N ILE A 123 -5.38 -6.60 8.26
CA ILE A 123 -4.01 -6.17 8.58
C ILE A 123 -3.04 -6.56 7.47
N GLN A 124 -3.16 -7.76 6.90
CA GLN A 124 -2.35 -8.20 5.75
C GLN A 124 -2.61 -7.36 4.51
N LEU A 125 -3.86 -6.99 4.24
CA LEU A 125 -4.22 -6.10 3.14
C LEU A 125 -3.65 -4.69 3.35
N LYS A 126 -3.70 -4.15 4.58
CA LYS A 126 -3.07 -2.87 4.92
C LYS A 126 -1.55 -2.93 4.81
N ALA A 127 -0.91 -4.05 5.16
CA ALA A 127 0.54 -4.22 5.11
C ALA A 127 1.10 -4.04 3.69
N LEU A 128 0.31 -4.31 2.65
CA LEU A 128 0.69 -4.02 1.26
C LEU A 128 0.81 -2.54 0.93
N HIS A 129 0.21 -1.66 1.72
CA HIS A 129 0.40 -0.23 1.57
C HIS A 129 1.71 0.25 2.22
N HIS A 130 2.36 -0.61 3.02
CA HIS A 130 3.67 -0.33 3.57
C HIS A 130 4.72 -0.41 2.45
N SER A 131 5.54 0.63 2.35
CA SER A 131 6.48 0.83 1.24
C SER A 131 7.45 -0.33 1.03
N GLU A 132 8.06 -0.83 2.10
CA GLU A 132 9.05 -1.90 2.04
C GLU A 132 8.44 -3.22 1.60
N ILE A 133 7.25 -3.54 2.12
CA ILE A 133 6.50 -4.74 1.73
C ILE A 133 6.15 -4.67 0.26
N LEU A 134 5.67 -3.51 -0.18
CA LEU A 134 5.23 -3.32 -1.55
C LEU A 134 6.39 -3.35 -2.56
N ARG A 135 7.53 -2.73 -2.22
CA ARG A 135 8.77 -2.81 -3.00
C ARG A 135 9.31 -4.23 -3.05
N HIS A 136 9.26 -4.97 -1.96
CA HIS A 136 9.62 -6.39 -1.97
C HIS A 136 8.71 -7.19 -2.91
N VAL A 137 7.38 -7.06 -2.75
CA VAL A 137 6.41 -7.83 -3.54
C VAL A 137 6.55 -7.51 -5.03
N VAL A 138 6.57 -6.22 -5.40
CA VAL A 138 6.50 -5.82 -6.80
C VAL A 138 7.88 -5.77 -7.47
N LEU A 139 8.88 -5.19 -6.81
CA LEU A 139 10.21 -4.99 -7.40
C LEU A 139 11.19 -6.12 -7.08
N GLY A 140 10.83 -7.04 -6.18
CA GLY A 140 11.76 -8.08 -5.71
C GLY A 140 12.88 -7.53 -4.83
N ALA A 141 12.74 -6.32 -4.30
CA ALA A 141 13.72 -5.73 -3.38
C ALA A 141 13.90 -6.61 -2.13
N PRO A 142 15.09 -6.64 -1.50
CA PRO A 142 15.28 -7.31 -0.23
C PRO A 142 14.27 -6.83 0.81
N LEU A 143 13.61 -7.77 1.50
CA LEU A 143 12.71 -7.42 2.60
C LEU A 143 13.54 -7.30 3.87
N MET A 144 13.72 -6.07 4.36
CA MET A 144 14.49 -5.79 5.57
C MET A 144 13.64 -5.79 6.85
N VAL A 145 12.39 -6.21 6.74
CA VAL A 145 11.42 -6.26 7.83
C VAL A 145 11.62 -7.52 8.66
N ASP A 146 11.91 -7.35 9.95
CA ASP A 146 11.75 -8.41 10.94
C ASP A 146 10.27 -8.50 11.36
N PHE A 147 9.57 -9.52 10.87
CA PHE A 147 8.14 -9.70 11.15
C PHE A 147 7.82 -9.94 12.62
N SER A 148 8.76 -10.44 13.43
CA SER A 148 8.52 -10.67 14.86
C SER A 148 8.29 -9.37 15.63
N ALA A 149 9.01 -8.30 15.25
CA ALA A 149 8.85 -6.97 15.82
C ALA A 149 7.84 -6.12 15.02
N PHE A 150 7.89 -6.22 13.68
CA PHE A 150 7.09 -5.38 12.80
C PHE A 150 5.60 -5.71 12.84
N ALA A 151 5.23 -6.99 12.71
CA ALA A 151 3.83 -7.38 12.56
C ALA A 151 2.94 -6.96 13.75
N PRO A 152 3.33 -7.15 15.02
CA PRO A 152 2.53 -6.67 16.15
C PRO A 152 2.48 -5.14 16.23
N ALA A 153 3.59 -4.44 15.96
CA ALA A 153 3.61 -2.98 15.94
C ALA A 153 2.71 -2.42 14.84
N PHE A 154 2.76 -3.01 13.65
CA PHE A 154 1.91 -2.65 12.53
C PHE A 154 0.43 -2.90 12.82
N ALA A 155 0.10 -4.03 13.43
CA ALA A 155 -1.27 -4.37 13.86
C ALA A 155 -1.79 -3.39 14.92
N LEU A 156 -0.96 -3.01 15.89
CA LEU A 156 -1.32 -2.03 16.92
C LEU A 156 -1.64 -0.66 16.28
N VAL A 157 -0.75 -0.16 15.42
CA VAL A 157 -0.89 1.17 14.80
C VAL A 157 -2.08 1.23 13.82
N ASN A 158 -2.33 0.16 13.08
CA ASN A 158 -3.33 0.16 11.99
C ASN A 158 -4.64 -0.56 12.34
N GLY A 159 -4.72 -1.21 13.50
CA GLY A 159 -5.91 -1.89 14.02
C GLY A 159 -6.75 -1.04 14.98
N GLN A 160 -6.17 -0.03 15.65
CA GLN A 160 -6.88 0.77 16.67
C GLN A 160 -7.94 1.73 16.13
N PHE A 161 -7.85 2.17 14.87
CA PHE A 161 -8.73 3.21 14.33
C PHE A 161 -10.05 2.69 13.72
N GLU A 162 -10.21 1.38 13.56
CA GLU A 162 -11.48 0.80 13.08
C GLU A 162 -12.52 0.66 14.19
N SER A 163 -12.09 0.55 15.45
CA SER A 163 -12.99 0.49 16.61
C SER A 163 -13.78 1.79 16.80
N SER A 164 -13.20 2.94 16.41
CA SER A 164 -13.83 4.26 16.54
C SER A 164 -14.89 4.55 15.47
N GLU A 165 -14.83 3.91 14.30
CA GLU A 165 -15.88 4.04 13.27
C GLU A 165 -17.09 3.12 13.55
N PHE A 166 -16.90 2.02 14.29
CA PHE A 166 -17.98 1.14 14.71
C PHE A 166 -18.63 1.53 16.06
N ALA A 167 -17.92 2.26 16.92
CA ALA A 167 -18.47 2.75 18.19
C ALA A 167 -19.47 3.91 18.04
N GLY A 168 -19.64 4.46 16.83
CA GLY A 168 -20.66 5.48 16.52
C GLY A 168 -21.98 4.93 15.98
N ALA A 169 -22.14 3.60 15.91
CA ALA A 169 -23.34 2.92 15.41
C ALA A 169 -23.97 1.97 16.46
N ALA A 170 -23.81 2.28 17.75
CA ALA A 170 -24.48 1.62 18.86
C ALA A 170 -25.30 2.63 19.67
#